data_AF-A0A4Y2SPA0-F1
#
_entry.id   AF-A0A4Y2SPA0-F1
#
_cell.length_a   1.000
_cell.length_b   1.000
_cell.length_c   1.000
_cell.angle_alpha   90.00
_cell.angle_beta   90.00
_cell.angle_gamma   90.00
#
_symmetry.space_group_name_H-M   'P 1'
#
loop_
_entity.id
_entity.type
_entity.pdbx_description
1 polymer ?
#
loop_
_entity_poly.entity_id
_entity_poly.type
_entity_poly.pdbx_seq_one_letter_code
_entity_poly.pdbx_strand_id
1 'polypeptide(L)'
;ILFFGLLMSFLVGFILTGKYLSFSKESIAELSMVIGILGGLFFLFLWLWLRHPIILFLLNGFVFGFLISATIIYTPLGNIEIFINNKNFWSLLSLGTLCIAVFTIAVPFLMTAVGSSVVGCYIMLLFYDDFVGTRLSYIILNIIKRAVSRTRIFAANDFPFQTNDIIMSTIWVVLSLIAMIIWLRKRQTTVYGITKANSGYFTYSLARNRESLVYLPPEHDITHQPLLRENNAVFYQTFPQATIKRLNALKAITANSWGARTTHLLQIVNATIHSKLECGCHVFITSSKSEILTIEILYRTALRFATGLPKWTPIPILLKEAGQISLSLRIRMLAERFFLKNLSSVEISPLFHYLRPLTRRLRLKKPVPLSIRLSEQINKLGIDINFLIPSHPPLQRQEKIRFYLDTLPFQTKIY
;
A
#
# COMPACT_ATOMS: atom_id res chain seq x y z
N ILE A 1 10.67 8.14 -8.60
CA ILE A 1 12.07 7.70 -8.81
C ILE A 1 12.53 8.03 -10.23
N LEU A 2 11.85 7.53 -11.27
CA LEU A 2 12.21 7.75 -12.68
C LEU A 2 12.34 9.24 -13.02
N PHE A 3 11.29 10.02 -12.72
CA PHE A 3 11.26 11.46 -13.01
C PHE A 3 12.40 12.25 -12.35
N PHE A 4 12.56 12.12 -11.03
CA PHE A 4 13.64 12.80 -10.30
C PHE A 4 15.04 12.30 -10.68
N GLY A 5 15.17 11.01 -11.02
CA GLY A 5 16.43 10.43 -11.48
C GLY A 5 16.82 10.97 -12.85
N LEU A 6 15.84 11.09 -13.75
CA LEU A 6 16.04 11.70 -15.06
C LEU A 6 16.48 13.16 -14.92
N LEU A 7 15.80 13.96 -14.10
CA LEU A 7 16.16 15.37 -13.88
C LEU A 7 17.59 15.54 -13.35
N MET A 8 17.97 14.74 -12.34
CA MET A 8 19.32 14.82 -11.79
C MET A 8 20.39 14.40 -12.77
N SER A 9 20.21 13.24 -13.41
CA SER A 9 21.19 12.73 -14.35
C SER A 9 21.28 13.59 -15.60
N PHE A 10 20.17 14.19 -16.05
CA PHE A 10 20.15 15.19 -17.11
C PHE A 10 20.98 16.42 -16.75
N LEU A 11 20.73 17.01 -15.57
CA LEU A 11 21.40 18.25 -15.15
C LEU A 11 22.90 18.03 -14.93
N VAL A 12 23.27 16.95 -14.24
CA VAL A 12 24.67 16.57 -14.04
C VAL A 12 25.33 16.22 -15.37
N GLY A 13 24.64 15.48 -16.23
CA GLY A 13 25.09 15.13 -17.57
C GLY A 13 25.39 16.37 -18.41
N PHE A 14 24.47 17.33 -18.47
CA PHE A 14 24.63 18.58 -19.21
C PHE A 14 25.83 19.40 -18.72
N ILE A 15 26.05 19.48 -17.41
CA ILE A 15 27.19 20.20 -16.83
C ILE A 15 28.51 19.50 -17.18
N LEU A 16 28.57 18.17 -17.04
CA LEU A 16 29.80 17.41 -17.32
C LEU A 16 30.14 17.43 -18.80
N THR A 17 29.18 17.17 -19.69
CA THR A 17 29.41 17.22 -21.14
C THR A 17 29.77 18.64 -21.57
N GLY A 18 29.06 19.67 -21.10
CA GLY A 18 29.37 21.05 -21.43
C GLY A 18 30.74 21.54 -20.93
N LYS A 19 31.21 21.03 -19.78
CA LYS A 19 32.50 21.42 -19.21
C LYS A 19 33.68 20.72 -19.88
N TYR A 20 33.56 19.42 -20.16
CA TYR A 20 34.69 18.59 -20.59
C TYR A 20 34.72 18.34 -22.11
N LEU A 21 33.56 18.26 -22.77
CA LEU A 21 33.48 18.01 -24.21
C LEU A 21 33.30 19.33 -24.96
N SER A 22 34.07 19.52 -26.03
CA SER A 22 33.99 20.68 -26.91
C SER A 22 33.07 20.41 -28.11
N PHE A 23 31.85 19.94 -27.85
CA PHE A 23 30.83 19.72 -28.88
C PHE A 23 29.93 20.94 -29.09
N SER A 24 29.15 20.94 -30.17
CA SER A 24 28.11 21.95 -30.40
C SER A 24 27.05 21.90 -29.30
N LYS A 25 26.35 23.03 -29.08
CA LYS A 25 25.34 23.14 -28.02
C LYS A 25 24.19 22.15 -28.19
N GLU A 26 23.81 21.87 -29.42
CA GLU A 26 22.77 20.90 -29.78
C GLU A 26 23.18 19.48 -29.40
N SER A 27 24.39 19.06 -29.77
CA SER A 27 24.91 17.73 -29.42
C SER A 27 25.10 17.53 -27.91
N ILE A 28 25.45 18.59 -27.18
CA ILE A 28 25.53 18.57 -25.71
C ILE A 28 24.15 18.29 -25.09
N ALA A 29 23.10 18.93 -25.61
CA ALA A 29 21.73 18.74 -25.14
C ALA A 29 21.25 17.30 -25.42
N GLU A 30 21.48 16.78 -26.63
CA GLU A 30 21.13 15.40 -27.00
C GLU A 30 21.81 14.37 -26.10
N LEU A 31 23.13 14.49 -25.89
CA LEU A 31 23.87 13.60 -25.01
C LEU A 31 23.36 13.66 -23.57
N SER A 32 23.03 14.85 -23.06
CA SER A 32 22.49 15.00 -21.71
C SER A 32 21.11 14.36 -21.55
N MET A 33 20.28 14.37 -22.59
CA MET A 33 18.99 13.66 -22.61
C MET A 33 19.18 12.15 -22.52
N VAL A 34 20.14 11.60 -23.27
CA VAL A 34 20.48 10.17 -23.21
C VAL A 34 21.00 9.78 -21.82
N ILE A 35 21.90 10.58 -21.24
CA ILE A 35 22.41 10.37 -19.87
C ILE A 35 21.27 10.46 -18.84
N GLY A 36 20.33 11.39 -19.02
CA GLY A 36 19.13 11.53 -18.19
C GLY A 36 18.26 10.28 -18.20
N ILE A 37 17.94 9.74 -19.38
CA ILE A 37 17.13 8.52 -19.53
C ILE A 37 17.84 7.33 -18.89
N LEU A 38 19.12 7.12 -19.19
CA LEU A 38 19.93 6.04 -18.62
C LEU A 38 20.03 6.15 -17.09
N GLY A 39 20.24 7.36 -16.57
CA GLY A 39 20.29 7.62 -15.14
C GLY A 39 18.95 7.39 -14.43
N GLY A 40 17.84 7.80 -15.03
CA GLY A 40 16.49 7.53 -14.53
C GLY A 40 16.19 6.03 -14.44
N LEU A 41 16.59 5.26 -15.46
CA LEU A 41 16.50 3.79 -15.46
C LEU A 41 17.44 3.15 -14.44
N PHE A 42 18.66 3.66 -14.29
CA PHE A 42 19.63 3.20 -13.30
C PHE A 42 19.09 3.35 -11.86
N PHE A 43 18.55 4.51 -11.50
CA PHE A 43 17.96 4.71 -10.16
C PHE A 43 16.70 3.88 -9.94
N LEU A 44 15.93 3.62 -10.99
CA LEU A 44 14.80 2.69 -10.92
C LEU A 44 15.27 1.25 -10.69
N PHE A 45 16.33 0.82 -11.37
CA PHE A 45 16.95 -0.48 -11.15
C PHE A 45 17.53 -0.60 -9.73
N LEU A 46 18.24 0.43 -9.27
CA LEU A 46 18.81 0.51 -7.92
C LEU A 46 17.72 0.41 -6.85
N TRP A 47 16.58 1.09 -7.07
CA TRP A 47 15.40 0.96 -6.22
C TRP A 47 14.86 -0.48 -6.16
N LEU A 48 14.75 -1.13 -7.32
CA LEU A 48 14.28 -2.51 -7.42
C LEU A 48 15.23 -3.49 -6.73
N TRP A 49 16.53 -3.25 -6.81
CA TRP A 49 17.57 -4.10 -6.24
C TRP A 49 17.70 -3.95 -4.72
N LEU A 50 17.83 -2.71 -4.21
CA LEU A 50 18.03 -2.45 -2.79
C LEU A 50 16.75 -2.53 -1.95
N ARG A 51 15.56 -2.38 -2.56
CA ARG A 51 14.23 -2.46 -1.90
C ARG A 51 14.05 -1.53 -0.68
N HIS A 52 14.95 -0.55 -0.50
CA HIS A 52 14.94 0.39 0.61
C HIS A 52 14.41 1.78 0.17
N PRO A 53 13.49 2.39 0.95
CA PRO A 53 12.87 3.70 0.65
C PRO A 53 13.84 4.89 0.61
N ILE A 54 15.03 4.73 1.20
CA ILE A 54 15.97 5.82 1.43
C ILE A 54 16.41 6.51 0.13
N ILE A 55 16.65 5.73 -0.93
CA ILE A 55 17.11 6.25 -2.23
C ILE A 55 16.08 7.21 -2.83
N LEU A 56 14.78 6.92 -2.65
CA LEU A 56 13.70 7.78 -3.12
C LEU A 56 13.69 9.13 -2.39
N PHE A 57 13.83 9.09 -1.06
CA PHE A 57 13.83 10.29 -0.23
C PHE A 57 15.04 11.16 -0.50
N LEU A 58 16.21 10.54 -0.66
CA LEU A 58 17.45 11.22 -0.99
C LEU A 58 17.38 11.88 -2.37
N LEU A 59 16.95 11.16 -3.40
CA LEU A 59 16.85 11.68 -4.77
C LEU A 59 15.87 12.87 -4.87
N ASN A 60 14.70 12.75 -4.22
CA ASN A 60 13.75 13.85 -4.14
C ASN A 60 14.33 15.05 -3.37
N GLY A 61 14.95 14.79 -2.22
CA GLY A 61 15.55 15.82 -1.37
C GLY A 61 16.67 16.59 -2.06
N PHE A 62 17.51 15.91 -2.85
CA PHE A 62 18.55 16.57 -3.62
C PHE A 62 17.99 17.47 -4.73
N VAL A 63 16.98 17.03 -5.51
CA VAL A 63 16.40 17.85 -6.60
C VAL A 63 15.69 19.06 -6.01
N PHE A 64 14.89 18.82 -4.98
CA PHE A 64 14.16 19.87 -4.28
C PHE A 64 15.11 20.86 -3.60
N GLY A 65 16.13 20.36 -2.91
CA GLY A 65 17.16 21.16 -2.26
C GLY A 65 17.98 21.99 -3.25
N PHE A 66 18.30 21.43 -4.42
CA PHE A 66 18.92 22.15 -5.52
C PHE A 66 18.05 23.30 -6.00
N LEU A 67 16.77 23.05 -6.26
CA LEU A 67 15.86 24.08 -6.74
C LEU A 67 15.70 25.23 -5.73
N ILE A 68 15.51 24.93 -4.45
CA ILE A 68 15.40 25.97 -3.42
C ILE A 68 16.71 26.76 -3.30
N SER A 69 17.85 26.07 -3.21
CA SER A 69 19.15 26.74 -3.08
C SER A 69 19.45 27.62 -4.30
N ALA A 70 19.09 27.15 -5.50
CA ALA A 70 19.15 27.91 -6.73
C ALA A 70 18.28 29.17 -6.69
N THR A 71 17.03 29.04 -6.21
CA THR A 71 16.11 30.17 -6.13
C THR A 71 16.60 31.24 -5.15
N ILE A 72 17.12 30.83 -3.98
CA ILE A 72 17.69 31.76 -2.99
C ILE A 72 18.85 32.55 -3.60
N ILE A 73 19.76 31.88 -4.30
CA ILE A 73 20.91 32.54 -4.94
C ILE A 73 20.50 33.40 -6.15
N TYR A 74 19.37 33.08 -6.80
CA TYR A 74 18.86 33.91 -7.89
C TYR A 74 18.22 35.22 -7.40
N THR A 75 17.73 35.27 -6.16
CA THR A 75 17.25 36.53 -5.54
C THR A 75 18.37 37.57 -5.37
N PRO A 76 18.06 38.85 -5.07
CA PRO A 76 19.07 39.88 -4.84
C PRO A 76 20.14 39.52 -3.79
N LEU A 77 19.83 38.56 -2.89
CA LEU A 77 20.77 38.00 -1.93
C LEU A 77 22.00 37.38 -2.59
N GLY A 78 21.88 36.79 -3.79
CA GLY A 78 23.03 36.18 -4.48
C GLY A 78 23.98 37.19 -5.12
N ASN A 79 23.61 38.47 -5.18
CA ASN A 79 24.45 39.53 -5.74
C ASN A 79 25.31 40.24 -4.68
N ILE A 80 25.31 39.75 -3.43
CA ILE A 80 26.21 40.22 -2.38
C ILE A 80 27.64 39.77 -2.73
N GLU A 81 28.63 40.62 -2.48
CA GLU A 81 30.05 40.41 -2.83
C GLU A 81 30.60 39.03 -2.41
N ILE A 82 30.13 38.51 -1.28
CA ILE A 82 30.50 37.20 -0.73
C ILE A 82 30.14 36.05 -1.70
N PHE A 83 29.02 36.15 -2.41
CA PHE A 83 28.47 35.10 -3.29
C PHE A 83 28.88 35.26 -4.77
N ILE A 84 29.45 36.42 -5.13
CA ILE A 84 30.06 36.62 -6.45
C ILE A 84 31.31 35.74 -6.59
N ASN A 85 32.03 35.46 -5.49
CA ASN A 85 33.19 34.56 -5.49
C ASN A 85 32.79 33.10 -5.81
N ASN A 86 33.47 32.49 -6.79
CA ASN A 86 33.16 31.13 -7.28
C ASN A 86 33.19 30.06 -6.18
N LYS A 87 34.20 30.07 -5.30
CA LYS A 87 34.32 29.04 -4.25
C LYS A 87 33.15 29.10 -3.28
N ASN A 88 32.80 30.30 -2.83
CA ASN A 88 31.72 30.54 -1.87
C ASN A 88 30.36 30.17 -2.47
N PHE A 89 30.13 30.51 -3.74
CA PHE A 89 28.91 30.16 -4.46
C PHE A 89 28.67 28.64 -4.48
N TRP A 90 29.65 27.86 -4.93
CA TRP A 90 29.49 26.40 -5.03
C TRP A 90 29.36 25.76 -3.66
N SER A 91 30.05 26.30 -2.65
CA SER A 91 29.95 25.85 -1.26
C SER A 91 28.56 26.12 -0.67
N LEU A 92 27.97 27.29 -0.93
CA LEU A 92 26.62 27.61 -0.43
C LEU A 92 25.56 26.76 -1.13
N LEU A 93 25.66 26.62 -2.45
CA LEU A 93 24.75 25.78 -3.22
C LEU A 93 24.78 24.33 -2.73
N SER A 94 25.98 23.76 -2.54
CA SER A 94 26.13 22.39 -2.05
C SER A 94 25.65 22.25 -0.60
N LEU A 95 25.94 23.21 0.27
CA LEU A 95 25.47 23.19 1.65
C LEU A 95 23.95 23.26 1.72
N GLY A 96 23.32 24.22 1.02
CA GLY A 96 21.86 24.37 0.98
C GLY A 96 21.17 23.12 0.44
N THR A 97 21.67 22.55 -0.65
CA THR A 97 21.13 21.31 -1.22
C THR A 97 21.20 20.15 -0.24
N LEU A 98 22.35 19.95 0.42
CA LEU A 98 22.55 18.87 1.39
C LEU A 98 21.71 19.07 2.65
N CYS A 99 21.62 20.28 3.19
CA CYS A 99 20.77 20.58 4.35
C CYS A 99 19.30 20.19 4.09
N ILE A 100 18.77 20.56 2.92
CA ILE A 100 17.39 20.23 2.54
C ILE A 100 17.23 18.73 2.27
N ALA A 101 18.23 18.08 1.67
CA ALA A 101 18.21 16.64 1.44
C ALA A 101 18.20 15.85 2.76
N VAL A 102 19.01 16.25 3.75
CA VAL A 102 19.04 15.65 5.10
C VAL A 102 17.71 15.88 5.81
N PHE A 103 17.15 17.10 5.73
CA PHE A 103 15.84 17.40 6.31
C PHE A 103 14.72 16.55 5.68
N THR A 104 14.83 16.26 4.39
CA THR A 104 13.92 15.34 3.68
C THR A 104 13.99 13.92 4.23
N ILE A 105 15.16 13.47 4.71
CA ILE A 105 15.30 12.16 5.37
C ILE A 105 14.67 12.17 6.77
N ALA A 106 14.75 13.29 7.50
CA ALA A 106 14.15 13.43 8.82
C ALA A 106 12.61 13.37 8.78
N VAL A 107 11.97 13.98 7.77
CA VAL A 107 10.51 14.00 7.62
C VAL A 107 10.07 13.57 6.21
N PRO A 108 10.24 12.28 5.85
CA PRO A 108 10.19 11.83 4.46
C PRO A 108 8.81 11.96 3.81
N PHE A 109 7.73 11.69 4.56
CA PHE A 109 6.38 11.72 3.99
C PHE A 109 5.89 13.14 3.64
N LEU A 110 6.25 14.12 4.46
CA LEU A 110 5.84 15.51 4.21
C LEU A 110 6.74 16.14 3.14
N MET A 111 8.06 15.95 3.27
CA MET A 111 9.03 16.60 2.40
C MET A 111 9.04 16.02 0.98
N THR A 112 8.67 14.75 0.79
CA THR A 112 8.45 14.21 -0.57
C THR A 112 7.23 14.80 -1.26
N ALA A 113 6.15 15.07 -0.51
CA ALA A 113 4.97 15.74 -1.04
C ALA A 113 5.28 17.18 -1.42
N VAL A 114 5.95 17.93 -0.52
CA VAL A 114 6.39 19.30 -0.79
C VAL A 114 7.35 19.33 -1.98
N GLY A 115 8.37 18.46 -1.99
CA GLY A 115 9.36 18.43 -3.06
C GLY A 115 8.77 18.13 -4.43
N SER A 116 7.89 17.14 -4.53
CA SER A 116 7.21 16.82 -5.79
C SER A 116 6.21 17.89 -6.24
N SER A 117 5.52 18.55 -5.31
CA SER A 117 4.66 19.69 -5.62
C SER A 117 5.47 20.85 -6.19
N VAL A 118 6.51 21.28 -5.49
CA VAL A 118 7.32 22.46 -5.85
C VAL A 118 8.10 22.24 -7.15
N VAL A 119 8.77 21.10 -7.29
CA VAL A 119 9.55 20.76 -8.50
C VAL A 119 8.62 20.54 -9.70
N GLY A 120 7.46 19.89 -9.50
CA GLY A 120 6.48 19.69 -10.56
C GLY A 120 5.87 20.99 -11.07
N CYS A 121 5.49 21.89 -10.16
CA CYS A 121 4.98 23.22 -10.52
C CYS A 121 6.03 24.07 -11.23
N TYR A 122 7.30 23.98 -10.82
CA TYR A 122 8.39 24.71 -11.47
C TYR A 122 8.58 24.25 -12.93
N ILE A 123 8.54 22.95 -13.19
CA ILE A 123 8.67 22.42 -14.56
C ILE A 123 7.50 22.85 -15.45
N MET A 124 6.28 22.90 -14.92
CA MET A 124 5.14 23.46 -15.64
C MET A 124 5.35 24.94 -16.00
N LEU A 125 5.97 25.71 -15.11
CA LEU A 125 6.29 27.11 -15.39
C LEU A 125 7.40 27.27 -16.42
N LEU A 126 8.39 26.38 -16.46
CA LEU A 126 9.40 26.40 -17.53
C LEU A 126 8.77 26.23 -18.91
N PHE A 127 7.77 25.35 -19.05
CA PHE A 127 7.02 25.23 -20.31
C PHE A 127 6.25 26.49 -20.67
N TYR A 128 5.80 27.26 -19.68
CA TYR A 128 5.08 28.51 -19.88
C TYR A 128 6.01 29.72 -20.09
N ASP A 129 7.22 29.68 -19.54
CA ASP A 129 8.27 30.70 -19.65
C ASP A 129 8.56 31.03 -21.12
N ASP A 130 8.59 30.01 -21.99
CA ASP A 130 8.80 30.15 -23.44
C ASP A 130 7.68 30.94 -24.14
N PHE A 131 6.44 30.88 -23.64
CA PHE A 131 5.30 31.59 -24.22
C PHE A 131 5.20 33.05 -23.78
N VAL A 132 5.57 33.34 -22.53
CA VAL A 132 5.45 34.68 -21.95
C VAL A 132 6.75 35.49 -22.04
N GLY A 133 7.88 34.83 -22.29
CA GLY A 133 9.19 35.46 -22.35
C GLY A 133 9.67 35.96 -20.99
N THR A 134 9.30 35.26 -19.90
CA THR A 134 9.84 35.55 -18.57
C THR A 134 11.27 35.02 -18.41
N ARG A 135 11.96 35.39 -17.33
CA ARG A 135 13.35 34.98 -17.08
C ARG A 135 13.45 33.91 -15.99
N LEU A 136 12.36 33.18 -15.72
CA LEU A 136 12.35 32.21 -14.63
C LEU A 136 13.28 31.02 -14.91
N SER A 137 13.42 30.62 -16.19
CA SER A 137 14.40 29.63 -16.64
C SER A 137 15.84 29.99 -16.27
N TYR A 138 16.14 31.29 -16.05
CA TYR A 138 17.47 31.75 -15.66
C TYR A 138 17.88 31.33 -14.26
N ILE A 139 16.96 30.88 -13.40
CA ILE A 139 17.30 30.29 -12.10
C ILE A 139 18.25 29.10 -12.28
N ILE A 140 17.90 28.16 -13.14
CA ILE A 140 18.74 27.00 -13.44
C ILE A 140 19.81 27.36 -14.46
N LEU A 141 19.47 28.16 -15.47
CA LEU A 141 20.41 28.51 -16.55
C LEU A 141 21.62 29.30 -16.03
N ASN A 142 21.47 30.16 -15.02
CA ASN A 142 22.60 30.88 -14.43
C ASN A 142 23.58 29.92 -13.75
N ILE A 143 23.07 28.90 -13.05
CA ILE A 143 23.92 27.86 -12.45
C ILE A 143 24.63 27.06 -13.54
N ILE A 144 23.92 26.67 -14.60
CA ILE A 144 24.50 25.93 -15.72
C ILE A 144 25.56 26.75 -16.43
N LYS A 145 25.28 28.02 -16.77
CA LYS A 145 26.23 28.95 -17.39
C LYS A 145 27.50 29.08 -16.54
N ARG A 146 27.34 29.23 -15.22
CA ARG A 146 28.46 29.32 -14.28
C ARG A 146 29.24 28.00 -14.18
N ALA A 147 28.55 26.84 -14.17
CA ALA A 147 29.17 25.51 -14.09
C ALA A 147 30.01 25.16 -15.33
N VAL A 148 29.51 25.54 -16.51
CA VAL A 148 30.13 25.27 -17.81
C VAL A 148 31.25 26.29 -18.11
N SER A 149 31.15 27.52 -17.60
CA SER A 149 32.19 28.53 -17.81
C SER A 149 33.54 28.09 -17.22
N ARG A 150 34.58 28.01 -18.05
CA ARG A 150 35.92 27.55 -17.63
C ARG A 150 36.76 28.64 -16.95
N THR A 151 36.42 29.91 -17.11
CA THR A 151 37.34 31.04 -16.83
C THR A 151 36.80 32.15 -15.91
N ARG A 152 35.51 32.15 -15.51
CA ARG A 152 34.97 33.22 -14.63
C ARG A 152 35.21 32.92 -13.15
N ILE A 153 36.03 33.75 -12.52
CA ILE A 153 36.28 33.74 -11.06
C ILE A 153 35.18 34.53 -10.32
N PHE A 154 34.63 35.57 -10.96
CA PHE A 154 33.54 36.40 -10.47
C PHE A 154 32.40 36.40 -11.49
N ALA A 155 31.18 36.16 -11.03
CA ALA A 155 29.98 36.21 -11.87
C ALA A 155 28.83 36.76 -11.02
N ALA A 156 28.40 37.98 -11.33
CA ALA A 156 27.18 38.58 -10.83
C ALA A 156 25.97 38.00 -11.59
N ASN A 157 24.76 38.09 -11.03
CA ASN A 157 23.56 37.76 -11.78
C ASN A 157 23.37 38.79 -12.90
N ASP A 158 23.48 38.35 -14.14
CA ASP A 158 23.41 39.21 -15.33
C ASP A 158 22.05 39.94 -15.46
N PHE A 159 20.99 39.43 -14.83
CA PHE A 159 19.65 40.01 -14.86
C PHE A 159 19.06 40.11 -13.45
N PRO A 160 18.81 41.33 -12.92
CA PRO A 160 18.09 41.49 -11.66
C PRO A 160 16.64 41.05 -11.80
N PHE A 161 16.08 40.53 -10.72
CA PHE A 161 14.71 40.01 -10.61
C PHE A 161 13.70 41.08 -11.09
N GLN A 162 13.09 40.89 -12.27
CA GLN A 162 12.16 41.85 -12.87
C GLN A 162 10.74 41.64 -12.31
N THR A 163 9.86 42.63 -12.44
CA THR A 163 8.47 42.56 -11.93
C THR A 163 7.70 41.34 -12.46
N ASN A 164 7.95 40.92 -13.71
CA ASN A 164 7.34 39.74 -14.30
C ASN A 164 7.82 38.44 -13.62
N ASP A 165 9.08 38.39 -13.20
CA ASP A 165 9.65 37.24 -12.48
C ASP A 165 9.06 37.14 -11.07
N ILE A 166 8.75 38.28 -10.44
CA ILE A 166 8.03 38.33 -9.16
C ILE A 166 6.64 37.74 -9.33
N ILE A 167 5.88 38.16 -10.35
CA ILE A 167 4.55 37.64 -10.63
C ILE A 167 4.59 36.13 -10.87
N MET A 168 5.49 35.65 -11.73
CA MET A 168 5.62 34.21 -12.02
C MET A 168 6.07 33.39 -10.80
N SER A 169 6.97 33.92 -9.97
CA SER A 169 7.37 33.31 -8.71
C SER A 169 6.21 33.26 -7.71
N THR A 170 5.36 34.28 -7.64
CA THR A 170 4.17 34.23 -6.77
C THR A 170 3.17 33.17 -7.24
N ILE A 171 2.93 33.05 -8.55
CA ILE A 171 2.09 32.00 -9.14
C ILE A 171 2.67 30.63 -8.81
N TRP A 172 3.99 30.46 -8.91
CA TRP A 172 4.68 29.22 -8.56
C TRP A 172 4.40 28.77 -7.12
N VAL A 173 4.53 29.69 -6.16
CA VAL A 173 4.29 29.41 -4.75
C VAL A 173 2.83 29.04 -4.52
N VAL A 174 1.88 29.80 -5.09
CA VAL A 174 0.45 29.52 -4.97
C VAL A 174 0.09 28.14 -5.54
N LEU A 175 0.58 27.81 -6.73
CA LEU A 175 0.31 26.52 -7.37
C LEU A 175 0.89 25.36 -6.54
N SER A 176 2.09 25.54 -6.00
CA SER A 176 2.74 24.56 -5.13
C SER A 176 1.98 24.33 -3.82
N LEU A 177 1.37 25.39 -3.25
CA LEU A 177 0.51 25.29 -2.06
C LEU A 177 -0.80 24.57 -2.37
N ILE A 178 -1.44 24.86 -3.50
CA ILE A 178 -2.67 24.19 -3.94
C ILE A 178 -2.42 22.69 -4.11
N ALA A 179 -1.35 22.31 -4.82
CA ALA A 179 -0.99 20.92 -5.02
C ALA A 179 -0.66 20.21 -3.68
N MET A 180 -0.02 20.91 -2.73
CA MET A 180 0.21 20.39 -1.38
C MET A 180 -1.10 20.17 -0.61
N ILE A 181 -2.06 21.11 -0.69
CA ILE A 181 -3.37 21.00 -0.04
C ILE A 181 -4.17 19.83 -0.61
N ILE A 182 -4.17 19.65 -1.94
CA ILE A 182 -4.83 18.51 -2.60
C ILE A 182 -4.25 17.18 -2.09
N TRP A 183 -2.92 17.10 -1.98
CA TRP A 183 -2.26 15.91 -1.43
C TRP A 183 -2.66 15.64 0.02
N LEU A 184 -2.70 16.68 0.87
CA LEU A 184 -3.12 16.56 2.28
C LEU A 184 -4.58 16.12 2.42
N ARG A 185 -5.50 16.67 1.61
CA ARG A 185 -6.91 16.27 1.59
C ARG A 185 -7.08 14.81 1.21
N LYS A 186 -6.39 14.36 0.15
CA LYS A 186 -6.41 12.95 -0.29
C LYS A 186 -5.86 12.00 0.78
N ARG A 187 -4.87 12.45 1.55
CA ARG A 187 -4.33 11.68 2.68
C ARG A 187 -5.33 11.58 3.83
N GLN A 188 -5.98 12.67 4.21
CA GLN A 188 -6.98 12.68 5.29
C GLN A 188 -8.19 11.80 4.96
N THR A 189 -8.75 11.89 3.75
CA THR A 189 -9.89 11.04 3.35
C THR A 189 -9.54 9.55 3.41
N THR A 190 -8.32 9.18 3.02
CA THR A 190 -7.83 7.79 3.12
C THR A 190 -7.73 7.33 4.59
N VAL A 191 -7.23 8.17 5.50
CA VAL A 191 -7.09 7.81 6.93
C VAL A 191 -8.43 7.79 7.66
N TYR A 192 -9.29 8.80 7.45
CA TYR A 192 -10.63 8.89 8.05
C TYR A 192 -11.56 7.76 7.57
N GLY A 193 -11.45 7.35 6.30
CA GLY A 193 -12.16 6.18 5.79
C GLY A 193 -11.78 4.89 6.53
N ILE A 194 -10.51 4.72 6.88
CA ILE A 194 -10.00 3.55 7.62
C ILE A 194 -10.42 3.57 9.10
N THR A 195 -10.42 4.74 9.76
CA THR A 195 -10.77 4.85 11.18
C THR A 195 -12.28 4.75 11.43
N LYS A 196 -13.11 5.40 10.60
CA LYS A 196 -14.58 5.30 10.68
C LYS A 196 -15.07 3.88 10.39
N ALA A 197 -14.44 3.20 9.41
CA ALA A 197 -14.67 1.79 9.17
C ALA A 197 -14.34 0.94 10.42
N ASN A 198 -13.13 1.08 10.98
CA ASN A 198 -12.70 0.28 12.13
C ASN A 198 -13.55 0.47 13.41
N SER A 199 -14.00 1.69 13.70
CA SER A 199 -14.83 1.99 14.90
C SER A 199 -16.27 1.49 14.75
N GLY A 200 -16.82 1.57 13.54
CA GLY A 200 -18.11 0.95 13.21
C GLY A 200 -18.05 -0.56 13.41
N TYR A 201 -17.14 -1.29 12.76
CA TYR A 201 -17.15 -2.76 12.85
C TYR A 201 -16.91 -3.32 14.26
N PHE A 202 -16.14 -2.62 15.11
CA PHE A 202 -15.96 -3.06 16.50
C PHE A 202 -17.27 -2.97 17.30
N THR A 203 -18.02 -1.88 17.13
CA THR A 203 -19.31 -1.68 17.80
C THR A 203 -20.43 -2.53 17.19
N TYR A 204 -20.50 -2.65 15.86
CA TYR A 204 -21.48 -3.51 15.17
C TYR A 204 -21.23 -5.01 15.38
N SER A 205 -19.97 -5.48 15.50
CA SER A 205 -19.69 -6.91 15.75
C SER A 205 -19.87 -7.33 17.22
N LEU A 206 -19.64 -6.42 18.18
CA LEU A 206 -19.96 -6.64 19.59
C LEU A 206 -21.46 -6.58 19.88
N ALA A 207 -22.18 -5.63 19.26
CA ALA A 207 -23.64 -5.52 19.37
C ALA A 207 -24.35 -6.70 18.69
N ARG A 208 -23.95 -7.06 17.47
CA ARG A 208 -24.56 -8.18 16.72
C ARG A 208 -24.32 -9.55 17.36
N ASN A 209 -23.20 -9.78 18.06
CA ASN A 209 -22.96 -11.02 18.81
C ASN A 209 -23.75 -11.11 20.13
N ARG A 210 -24.23 -9.99 20.69
CA ARG A 210 -25.15 -9.98 21.83
C ARG A 210 -26.62 -10.06 21.39
N GLU A 211 -26.97 -9.45 20.27
CA GLU A 211 -28.35 -9.42 19.75
C GLU A 211 -28.75 -10.71 19.02
N SER A 212 -27.80 -11.43 18.40
CA SER A 212 -28.05 -12.72 17.72
C SER A 212 -28.41 -13.89 18.65
N LEU A 213 -28.32 -13.68 19.97
CA LEU A 213 -28.73 -14.66 20.98
C LEU A 213 -30.14 -14.44 21.52
N VAL A 214 -30.81 -13.31 21.23
CA VAL A 214 -32.02 -12.91 21.99
C VAL A 214 -33.27 -12.65 21.12
N TYR A 215 -33.18 -12.41 19.81
CA TYR A 215 -34.41 -12.19 19.01
C TYR A 215 -34.35 -12.84 17.62
N LEU A 216 -35.17 -13.88 17.42
CA LEU A 216 -35.58 -14.38 16.11
C LEU A 216 -37.12 -14.41 16.10
N PRO A 217 -37.80 -13.46 15.44
CA PRO A 217 -39.23 -13.56 15.19
C PRO A 217 -39.50 -14.52 14.01
N PRO A 218 -40.71 -15.11 13.93
CA PRO A 218 -41.04 -16.13 12.93
C PRO A 218 -41.37 -15.52 11.57
N GLU A 219 -41.07 -16.32 10.53
CA GLU A 219 -41.70 -16.37 9.19
C GLU A 219 -42.08 -15.04 8.51
N HIS A 220 -41.25 -14.56 7.57
CA HIS A 220 -41.77 -14.01 6.29
C HIS A 220 -40.71 -13.98 5.16
N ASP A 221 -41.12 -14.56 4.03
CA ASP A 221 -40.75 -14.34 2.61
C ASP A 221 -39.36 -13.82 2.18
N ILE A 222 -38.59 -14.74 1.57
CA ILE A 222 -37.87 -14.75 0.27
C ILE A 222 -37.07 -13.50 -0.21
N THR A 223 -37.06 -12.37 0.49
CA THR A 223 -36.48 -11.10 0.01
C THR A 223 -35.08 -10.77 0.56
N HIS A 224 -34.40 -11.70 1.25
CA HIS A 224 -33.10 -11.44 1.92
C HIS A 224 -31.82 -11.67 1.08
N GLN A 225 -31.92 -12.06 -0.20
CA GLN A 225 -30.75 -12.19 -1.09
C GLN A 225 -29.90 -10.90 -1.29
N PRO A 226 -30.45 -9.67 -1.36
CA PRO A 226 -29.65 -8.46 -1.58
C PRO A 226 -28.79 -8.09 -0.37
N LEU A 227 -29.26 -8.33 0.87
CA LEU A 227 -28.52 -7.99 2.09
C LEU A 227 -27.26 -8.84 2.29
N LEU A 228 -27.28 -10.11 1.88
CA LEU A 228 -26.09 -10.96 1.92
C LEU A 228 -25.03 -10.48 0.90
N ARG A 229 -25.45 -10.03 -0.28
CA ARG A 229 -24.53 -9.53 -1.32
C ARG A 229 -23.82 -8.25 -0.89
N GLU A 230 -24.55 -7.34 -0.25
CA GLU A 230 -24.02 -6.06 0.24
C GLU A 230 -23.06 -6.26 1.42
N ASN A 231 -23.42 -7.11 2.39
CA ASN A 231 -22.55 -7.48 3.51
C ASN A 231 -21.29 -8.23 3.07
N ASN A 232 -21.39 -9.08 2.04
CA ASN A 232 -20.25 -9.77 1.47
C ASN A 232 -19.30 -8.79 0.77
N ALA A 233 -19.82 -7.85 -0.04
CA ALA A 233 -19.01 -6.82 -0.71
C ALA A 233 -18.18 -5.99 0.29
N VAL A 234 -18.79 -5.62 1.41
CA VAL A 234 -18.14 -4.88 2.49
C VAL A 234 -17.05 -5.69 3.19
N PHE A 235 -17.28 -6.98 3.42
CA PHE A 235 -16.28 -7.88 3.99
C PHE A 235 -15.04 -8.01 3.08
N TYR A 236 -15.22 -8.09 1.75
CA TYR A 236 -14.09 -8.13 0.81
C TYR A 236 -13.28 -6.85 0.74
N GLN A 237 -13.90 -5.69 0.95
CA GLN A 237 -13.18 -4.41 0.94
C GLN A 237 -12.32 -4.23 2.19
N THR A 238 -12.77 -4.78 3.32
CA THR A 238 -12.17 -4.55 4.65
C THR A 238 -11.15 -5.62 5.06
N PHE A 239 -11.39 -6.88 4.67
CA PHE A 239 -10.52 -8.01 4.99
C PHE A 239 -9.06 -7.83 4.51
N PRO A 240 -8.78 -7.39 3.27
CA PRO A 240 -7.42 -7.14 2.81
C PRO A 240 -6.70 -6.10 3.67
N GLN A 241 -7.39 -5.02 4.04
CA GLN A 241 -6.81 -3.93 4.84
C GLN A 241 -6.42 -4.39 6.25
N ALA A 242 -7.27 -5.17 6.91
CA ALA A 242 -6.97 -5.74 8.23
C ALA A 242 -5.80 -6.75 8.16
N THR A 243 -5.69 -7.48 7.05
CA THR A 243 -4.63 -8.46 6.83
C THR A 243 -3.30 -7.80 6.50
N ILE A 244 -3.31 -6.68 5.77
CA ILE A 244 -2.11 -5.85 5.51
C ILE A 244 -1.52 -5.31 6.81
N LYS A 245 -2.35 -4.90 7.79
CA LYS A 245 -1.84 -4.46 9.11
C LYS A 245 -1.10 -5.59 9.83
N ARG A 246 -1.67 -6.80 9.83
CA ARG A 246 -1.03 -8.00 10.41
C ARG A 246 0.24 -8.39 9.66
N LEU A 247 0.24 -8.25 8.34
CA LEU A 247 1.41 -8.48 7.49
C LEU A 247 2.54 -7.49 7.79
N ASN A 248 2.21 -6.21 8.03
CA ASN A 248 3.20 -5.20 8.40
C ASN A 248 3.81 -5.48 9.78
N ALA A 249 3.00 -5.93 10.74
CA ALA A 249 3.49 -6.39 12.04
C ALA A 249 4.41 -7.61 11.91
N LEU A 250 4.01 -8.61 11.12
CA LEU A 250 4.85 -9.77 10.80
C LEU A 250 6.18 -9.32 10.17
N LYS A 251 6.13 -8.38 9.22
CA LYS A 251 7.33 -7.86 8.56
C LYS A 251 8.29 -7.22 9.56
N ALA A 252 7.78 -6.46 10.54
CA ALA A 252 8.59 -5.89 11.61
C ALA A 252 9.26 -6.98 12.45
N ILE A 253 8.53 -8.05 12.79
CA ILE A 253 9.08 -9.19 13.55
C ILE A 253 10.18 -9.90 12.74
N THR A 254 9.98 -10.11 11.44
CA THR A 254 10.94 -10.80 10.56
C THR A 254 12.18 -9.97 10.20
N ALA A 255 12.07 -8.64 10.23
CA ALA A 255 13.16 -7.73 9.82
C ALA A 255 14.21 -7.52 10.93
N ASN A 256 13.84 -7.79 12.18
CA ASN A 256 14.74 -7.58 13.29
C ASN A 256 15.71 -8.77 13.42
N SER A 257 16.95 -8.53 13.84
CA SER A 257 18.06 -9.50 13.97
C SER A 257 17.85 -10.63 15.01
N TRP A 258 16.62 -10.86 15.47
CA TRP A 258 16.28 -11.74 16.59
C TRP A 258 16.31 -13.23 16.24
N GLY A 259 16.76 -13.60 15.03
CA GLY A 259 16.95 -15.00 14.64
C GLY A 259 15.69 -15.87 14.75
N ALA A 260 14.51 -15.29 14.51
CA ALA A 260 13.25 -15.99 14.65
C ALA A 260 13.20 -17.22 13.72
N ARG A 261 13.06 -18.43 14.31
CA ARG A 261 12.94 -19.66 13.53
C ARG A 261 11.69 -19.62 12.65
N THR A 262 11.81 -20.14 11.43
CA THR A 262 10.73 -20.18 10.43
C THR A 262 9.47 -20.88 10.94
N THR A 263 9.61 -21.89 11.79
CA THR A 263 8.50 -22.63 12.42
C THR A 263 7.59 -21.72 13.26
N HIS A 264 8.16 -20.87 14.10
CA HIS A 264 7.39 -19.95 14.95
C HIS A 264 6.74 -18.83 14.14
N LEU A 265 7.42 -18.34 13.10
CA LEU A 265 6.85 -17.34 12.20
C LEU A 265 5.65 -17.91 11.42
N LEU A 266 5.74 -19.17 10.96
CA LEU A 266 4.62 -19.86 10.33
C LEU A 266 3.45 -20.06 11.31
N GLN A 267 3.72 -20.40 12.58
CA GLN A 267 2.69 -20.46 13.62
C GLN A 267 1.97 -19.11 13.81
N ILE A 268 2.72 -18.00 13.83
CA ILE A 268 2.14 -16.65 13.94
C ILE A 268 1.28 -16.33 12.72
N VAL A 269 1.75 -16.62 11.51
CA VAL A 269 0.97 -16.43 10.27
C VAL A 269 -0.32 -17.26 10.32
N ASN A 270 -0.22 -18.51 10.78
CA ASN A 270 -1.36 -19.39 10.93
C ASN A 270 -2.37 -18.86 11.96
N ALA A 271 -1.90 -18.39 13.11
CA ALA A 271 -2.75 -17.85 14.17
C ALA A 271 -3.42 -16.52 13.80
N THR A 272 -2.76 -15.67 13.00
CA THR A 272 -3.22 -14.29 12.75
C THR A 272 -3.97 -14.12 11.44
N ILE A 273 -3.42 -14.62 10.34
CA ILE A 273 -3.93 -14.43 8.99
C ILE A 273 -4.75 -15.65 8.57
N HIS A 274 -4.19 -16.85 8.72
CA HIS A 274 -4.84 -18.08 8.26
C HIS A 274 -6.13 -18.38 9.04
N SER A 275 -6.13 -18.22 10.37
CA SER A 275 -7.32 -18.40 11.21
C SER A 275 -8.51 -17.53 10.79
N LYS A 276 -8.25 -16.28 10.37
CA LYS A 276 -9.27 -15.35 9.88
C LYS A 276 -9.78 -15.72 8.49
N LEU A 277 -8.91 -16.28 7.64
CA LEU A 277 -9.30 -16.83 6.35
C LEU A 277 -10.20 -18.07 6.51
N GLU A 278 -9.83 -18.99 7.40
CA GLU A 278 -10.60 -20.22 7.65
C GLU A 278 -11.99 -19.90 8.24
N CYS A 279 -12.08 -18.94 9.16
CA CYS A 279 -13.36 -18.50 9.72
C CYS A 279 -14.31 -17.92 8.65
N GLY A 280 -13.76 -17.20 7.66
CA GLY A 280 -14.53 -16.59 6.56
C GLY A 280 -14.80 -17.51 5.36
N CYS A 281 -14.44 -18.80 5.39
CA CYS A 281 -14.46 -19.68 4.22
C CYS A 281 -15.82 -19.75 3.50
N HIS A 282 -16.92 -19.68 4.24
CA HIS A 282 -18.30 -19.70 3.71
C HIS A 282 -18.61 -18.47 2.84
N VAL A 283 -18.02 -17.31 3.15
CA VAL A 283 -18.13 -16.09 2.34
C VAL A 283 -17.27 -16.23 1.09
N PHE A 284 -15.99 -16.61 1.27
CA PHE A 284 -14.98 -16.69 0.20
C PHE A 284 -15.32 -17.66 -0.93
N ILE A 285 -16.19 -18.63 -0.71
CA ILE A 285 -16.51 -19.61 -1.74
C ILE A 285 -17.53 -19.08 -2.77
N THR A 286 -18.26 -18.03 -2.41
CA THR A 286 -19.23 -17.37 -3.29
C THR A 286 -18.64 -16.18 -4.05
N SER A 287 -17.39 -15.82 -3.78
CA SER A 287 -16.72 -14.66 -4.37
C SER A 287 -16.34 -14.86 -5.84
N SER A 288 -16.02 -13.76 -6.50
CA SER A 288 -15.39 -13.78 -7.81
C SER A 288 -13.97 -14.36 -7.73
N LYS A 289 -13.49 -14.93 -8.85
CA LYS A 289 -12.11 -15.45 -8.94
C LYS A 289 -11.06 -14.36 -8.68
N SER A 290 -11.31 -13.12 -9.11
CA SER A 290 -10.41 -11.99 -8.90
C SER A 290 -10.24 -11.64 -7.41
N GLU A 291 -11.31 -11.66 -6.63
CA GLU A 291 -11.26 -11.34 -5.19
C GLU A 291 -10.46 -12.39 -4.42
N ILE A 292 -10.70 -13.67 -4.67
CA ILE A 292 -9.95 -14.77 -4.04
C ILE A 292 -8.45 -14.66 -4.37
N LEU A 293 -8.11 -14.30 -5.61
CA LEU A 293 -6.73 -14.10 -6.02
C LEU A 293 -6.04 -12.97 -5.24
N THR A 294 -6.72 -11.85 -4.96
CA THR A 294 -6.12 -10.76 -4.17
C THR A 294 -5.73 -11.22 -2.76
N ILE A 295 -6.59 -12.02 -2.13
CA ILE A 295 -6.38 -12.56 -0.79
C ILE A 295 -5.30 -13.64 -0.81
N GLU A 296 -5.31 -14.48 -1.84
CA GLU A 296 -4.29 -15.51 -2.02
C GLU A 296 -2.90 -14.91 -2.26
N ILE A 297 -2.81 -13.80 -3.02
CA ILE A 297 -1.56 -13.03 -3.16
C ILE A 297 -1.09 -12.55 -1.79
N LEU A 298 -1.98 -11.98 -0.98
CA LEU A 298 -1.64 -11.47 0.35
C LEU A 298 -1.16 -12.59 1.29
N TYR A 299 -1.83 -13.75 1.28
CA TYR A 299 -1.42 -14.93 2.04
C TYR A 299 -0.04 -15.46 1.59
N ARG A 300 0.20 -15.57 0.28
CA ARG A 300 1.51 -15.96 -0.27
C ARG A 300 2.60 -14.98 0.12
N THR A 301 2.32 -13.68 0.18
CA THR A 301 3.30 -12.70 0.66
C THR A 301 3.63 -12.90 2.15
N ALA A 302 2.64 -13.21 3.00
CA ALA A 302 2.87 -13.51 4.41
C ALA A 302 3.76 -14.75 4.59
N LEU A 303 3.49 -15.82 3.83
CA LEU A 303 4.32 -17.03 3.85
C LEU A 303 5.76 -16.73 3.44
N ARG A 304 5.98 -15.91 2.41
CA ARG A 304 7.34 -15.52 1.98
C ARG A 304 8.10 -14.76 3.06
N PHE A 305 7.44 -13.91 3.84
CA PHE A 305 8.08 -13.27 4.98
C PHE A 305 8.42 -14.27 6.08
N ALA A 306 7.53 -15.22 6.37
CA ALA A 306 7.77 -16.24 7.39
C ALA A 306 8.88 -17.25 7.02
N THR A 307 9.00 -17.61 5.74
CA THR A 307 10.04 -18.55 5.25
C THR A 307 11.33 -17.85 4.82
N GLY A 308 11.33 -16.52 4.67
CA GLY A 308 12.48 -15.77 4.17
C GLY A 308 12.75 -15.92 2.67
N LEU A 309 11.82 -16.52 1.92
CA LEU A 309 11.99 -16.78 0.49
C LEU A 309 11.78 -15.53 -0.38
N PRO A 310 12.56 -15.36 -1.47
CA PRO A 310 12.44 -14.21 -2.36
C PRO A 310 11.13 -14.19 -3.17
N LYS A 311 10.76 -13.03 -3.72
CA LYS A 311 9.48 -12.85 -4.46
C LYS A 311 9.39 -13.70 -5.75
N TRP A 312 10.52 -14.11 -6.32
CA TRP A 312 10.56 -14.90 -7.54
C TRP A 312 10.35 -16.41 -7.31
N THR A 313 10.26 -16.87 -6.06
CA THR A 313 10.05 -18.31 -5.80
C THR A 313 8.72 -18.81 -6.39
N PRO A 314 8.75 -19.91 -7.17
CA PRO A 314 7.54 -20.57 -7.66
C PRO A 314 6.59 -20.93 -6.51
N ILE A 315 5.28 -20.74 -6.74
CA ILE A 315 4.23 -20.99 -5.74
C ILE A 315 4.25 -22.43 -5.18
N PRO A 316 4.43 -23.49 -6.00
CA PRO A 316 4.46 -24.86 -5.48
C PRO A 316 5.60 -25.11 -4.49
N ILE A 317 6.77 -24.51 -4.76
CA ILE A 317 7.95 -24.61 -3.89
C ILE A 317 7.70 -23.88 -2.57
N LEU A 318 7.17 -22.65 -2.64
CA LEU A 318 6.80 -21.88 -1.45
C LEU A 318 5.84 -22.65 -0.53
N LEU A 319 4.82 -23.28 -1.11
CA LEU A 319 3.83 -24.05 -0.37
C LEU A 319 4.42 -25.33 0.24
N LYS A 320 5.32 -26.02 -0.49
CA LYS A 320 6.04 -27.19 0.02
C LYS A 320 6.94 -26.84 1.20
N GLU A 321 7.73 -25.77 1.08
CA GLU A 321 8.61 -25.26 2.15
C GLU A 321 7.83 -24.78 3.38
N ALA A 322 6.66 -24.17 3.19
CA ALA A 322 5.81 -23.73 4.29
C ALA A 322 4.97 -24.86 4.92
N GLY A 323 4.93 -26.05 4.30
CA GLY A 323 4.04 -27.14 4.70
C GLY A 323 2.55 -26.78 4.59
N GLN A 324 2.17 -25.94 3.62
CA GLN A 324 0.79 -25.45 3.45
C GLN A 324 0.18 -25.90 2.12
N ILE A 325 -1.15 -26.06 2.10
CA ILE A 325 -1.93 -26.33 0.87
C ILE A 325 -2.30 -25.00 0.21
N SER A 326 -2.62 -25.00 -1.08
CA SER A 326 -3.15 -23.80 -1.75
C SER A 326 -4.43 -23.30 -1.06
N LEU A 327 -4.51 -21.99 -0.85
CA LEU A 327 -5.58 -21.37 -0.08
C LEU A 327 -6.96 -21.64 -0.71
N SER A 328 -7.05 -21.60 -2.04
CA SER A 328 -8.27 -21.86 -2.79
C SER A 328 -8.81 -23.29 -2.56
N LEU A 329 -7.92 -24.28 -2.58
CA LEU A 329 -8.29 -25.67 -2.32
C LEU A 329 -8.70 -25.87 -0.87
N ARG A 330 -7.98 -25.25 0.06
CA ARG A 330 -8.26 -25.30 1.50
C ARG A 330 -9.62 -24.69 1.86
N ILE A 331 -9.91 -23.49 1.36
CA ILE A 331 -11.21 -22.82 1.54
C ILE A 331 -12.34 -23.70 1.01
N ARG A 332 -12.14 -24.34 -0.14
CA ARG A 332 -13.10 -25.28 -0.72
C ARG A 332 -13.38 -26.45 0.22
N MET A 333 -12.33 -27.16 0.66
CA MET A 333 -12.49 -28.29 1.59
C MET A 333 -13.22 -27.89 2.89
N LEU A 334 -12.85 -26.74 3.47
CA LEU A 334 -13.45 -26.25 4.72
C LEU A 334 -14.91 -25.88 4.55
N ALA A 335 -15.26 -25.21 3.46
CA ALA A 335 -16.64 -24.88 3.16
C ALA A 335 -17.47 -26.14 2.89
N GLU A 336 -16.95 -27.09 2.11
CA GLU A 336 -17.62 -28.37 1.85
C GLU A 336 -17.89 -29.12 3.16
N ARG A 337 -16.90 -29.21 4.06
CA ARG A 337 -17.06 -29.80 5.40
C ARG A 337 -18.08 -29.05 6.25
N PHE A 338 -18.07 -27.72 6.22
CA PHE A 338 -19.03 -26.88 6.93
C PHE A 338 -20.46 -27.15 6.45
N PHE A 339 -20.68 -27.19 5.14
CA PHE A 339 -22.01 -27.44 4.58
C PHE A 339 -22.46 -28.88 4.82
N LEU A 340 -21.60 -29.89 4.63
CA LEU A 340 -21.92 -31.28 4.93
C LEU A 340 -22.31 -31.48 6.40
N LYS A 341 -21.58 -30.86 7.33
CA LYS A 341 -21.91 -30.89 8.75
C LYS A 341 -23.27 -30.25 9.06
N ASN A 342 -23.59 -29.13 8.40
CA ASN A 342 -24.90 -28.47 8.58
C ASN A 342 -26.04 -29.26 7.92
N LEU A 343 -25.79 -29.95 6.81
CA LEU A 343 -26.77 -30.82 6.14
C LEU A 343 -27.06 -32.10 6.92
N SER A 344 -26.05 -32.69 7.58
CA SER A 344 -26.26 -33.86 8.44
C SER A 344 -26.95 -33.51 9.76
N SER A 345 -26.90 -32.24 10.20
CA SER A 345 -27.51 -31.75 11.45
C SER A 345 -28.96 -31.28 11.25
N VAL A 346 -29.75 -32.12 10.57
CA VAL A 346 -31.09 -31.86 9.99
C VAL A 346 -32.05 -31.02 10.87
N GLU A 347 -31.98 -31.15 12.20
CA GLU A 347 -32.96 -30.53 13.12
C GLU A 347 -32.40 -29.44 14.05
N ILE A 348 -31.08 -29.26 14.16
CA ILE A 348 -30.46 -28.45 15.22
C ILE A 348 -29.90 -27.12 14.70
N SER A 349 -29.52 -27.06 13.42
CA SER A 349 -28.90 -25.86 12.84
C SER A 349 -29.95 -24.95 12.16
N PRO A 350 -30.11 -23.69 12.58
CA PRO A 350 -31.00 -22.73 11.91
C PRO A 350 -30.61 -22.46 10.44
N LEU A 351 -29.39 -22.82 10.04
CA LEU A 351 -28.91 -22.73 8.66
C LEU A 351 -29.44 -23.86 7.76
N PHE A 352 -29.92 -24.98 8.31
CA PHE A 352 -30.44 -26.09 7.53
C PHE A 352 -31.63 -25.65 6.65
N HIS A 353 -32.52 -24.82 7.20
CA HIS A 353 -33.69 -24.31 6.48
C HIS A 353 -33.32 -23.34 5.34
N TYR A 354 -32.23 -22.57 5.47
CA TYR A 354 -31.75 -21.67 4.41
C TYR A 354 -30.96 -22.39 3.31
N LEU A 355 -30.35 -23.54 3.63
CA LEU A 355 -29.57 -24.34 2.68
C LEU A 355 -30.44 -25.31 1.85
N ARG A 356 -31.63 -25.67 2.36
CA ARG A 356 -32.59 -26.59 1.72
C ARG A 356 -33.21 -26.08 0.40
N PRO A 357 -33.59 -24.80 0.22
CA PRO A 357 -34.15 -24.29 -1.04
C PRO A 357 -33.09 -24.19 -2.15
N LEU A 358 -31.82 -24.00 -1.79
CA LEU A 358 -30.70 -23.83 -2.72
C LEU A 358 -30.31 -25.11 -3.49
N THR A 359 -30.92 -26.26 -3.17
CA THR A 359 -30.80 -27.52 -3.94
C THR A 359 -31.91 -27.71 -4.97
N ARG A 360 -33.04 -26.98 -4.87
CA ARG A 360 -34.16 -27.05 -5.82
C ARG A 360 -34.24 -25.77 -6.66
N ARG A 361 -33.63 -25.86 -7.85
CA ARG A 361 -33.89 -25.04 -9.06
C ARG A 361 -33.81 -23.52 -8.86
N LEU A 362 -32.64 -22.95 -9.18
CA LEU A 362 -32.52 -21.57 -9.67
C LEU A 362 -31.67 -21.56 -10.96
N ARG A 363 -32.34 -21.47 -12.11
CA ARG A 363 -31.71 -21.02 -13.37
C ARG A 363 -31.45 -19.53 -13.21
N LEU A 364 -30.20 -19.10 -12.96
CA LEU A 364 -29.78 -17.70 -13.15
C LEU A 364 -28.25 -17.61 -13.34
N LYS A 365 -27.84 -16.62 -14.16
CA LYS A 365 -26.48 -16.38 -14.65
C LYS A 365 -25.42 -16.33 -13.53
N LYS A 366 -24.21 -16.77 -13.87
CA LYS A 366 -22.98 -16.92 -13.05
C LYS A 366 -22.84 -15.90 -11.89
N PRO A 367 -22.31 -16.31 -10.71
CA PRO A 367 -21.76 -17.63 -10.40
C PRO A 367 -22.83 -18.60 -9.85
N VAL A 368 -22.67 -19.88 -10.20
CA VAL A 368 -23.55 -20.97 -9.75
C VAL A 368 -23.36 -21.20 -8.25
N PRO A 369 -24.44 -21.29 -7.45
CA PRO A 369 -24.38 -21.66 -6.04
C PRO A 369 -23.60 -22.95 -5.82
N LEU A 370 -22.75 -22.98 -4.79
CA LEU A 370 -21.89 -24.12 -4.53
C LEU A 370 -22.64 -25.38 -4.11
N SER A 371 -23.84 -25.25 -3.54
CA SER A 371 -24.74 -26.37 -3.24
C SER A 371 -24.99 -27.24 -4.47
N ILE A 372 -25.16 -26.61 -5.64
CA ILE A 372 -25.39 -27.29 -6.92
C ILE A 372 -24.12 -28.03 -7.35
N ARG A 373 -22.95 -27.41 -7.20
CA ARG A 373 -21.65 -28.05 -7.50
C ARG A 373 -21.38 -29.24 -6.57
N LEU A 374 -21.72 -29.10 -5.29
CA LEU A 374 -21.59 -30.16 -4.30
C LEU A 374 -22.52 -31.32 -4.63
N SER A 375 -23.80 -31.04 -4.93
CA SER A 375 -24.74 -32.08 -5.36
C SER A 375 -24.31 -32.78 -6.64
N GLU A 376 -23.70 -32.05 -7.59
CA GLU A 376 -23.19 -32.63 -8.83
C GLU A 376 -21.98 -33.55 -8.58
N GLN A 377 -21.10 -33.20 -7.62
CA GLN A 377 -19.98 -34.05 -7.24
C GLN A 377 -20.40 -35.28 -6.42
N ILE A 378 -21.34 -35.12 -5.50
CA ILE A 378 -21.89 -36.23 -4.70
C ILE A 378 -22.59 -37.23 -5.63
N ASN A 379 -23.38 -36.74 -6.59
CA ASN A 379 -24.04 -37.57 -7.59
C ASN A 379 -23.03 -38.25 -8.55
N LYS A 380 -21.91 -37.59 -8.90
CA LYS A 380 -20.84 -38.21 -9.69
C LYS A 380 -20.07 -39.30 -8.95
N LEU A 381 -20.01 -39.24 -7.62
CA LEU A 381 -19.26 -40.18 -6.79
C LEU A 381 -20.13 -41.31 -6.23
N GLY A 382 -21.46 -41.26 -6.39
CA GLY A 382 -22.38 -42.32 -5.92
C GLY A 382 -22.43 -42.47 -4.39
N ILE A 383 -22.09 -41.41 -3.64
CA ILE A 383 -21.96 -41.46 -2.18
C ILE A 383 -23.29 -41.05 -1.54
N ASP A 384 -23.85 -41.93 -0.70
CA ASP A 384 -25.04 -41.63 0.07
C ASP A 384 -24.69 -40.72 1.27
N ILE A 385 -25.32 -39.55 1.36
CA ILE A 385 -24.94 -38.46 2.29
C ILE A 385 -25.07 -38.90 3.75
N ASN A 386 -25.97 -39.83 4.02
CA ASN A 386 -26.24 -40.38 5.36
C ASN A 386 -25.11 -41.29 5.89
N PHE A 387 -24.22 -41.78 5.02
CA PHE A 387 -23.13 -42.68 5.41
C PHE A 387 -21.83 -41.95 5.79
N LEU A 388 -21.66 -40.69 5.33
CA LEU A 388 -20.34 -40.03 5.33
C LEU A 388 -19.95 -39.40 6.68
N ILE A 389 -20.92 -39.00 7.51
CA ILE A 389 -20.68 -38.44 8.85
C ILE A 389 -21.75 -38.98 9.79
N PRO A 390 -21.43 -39.88 10.75
CA PRO A 390 -22.41 -40.28 11.76
C PRO A 390 -22.85 -39.05 12.54
N SER A 391 -24.16 -38.82 12.58
CA SER A 391 -24.76 -37.80 13.43
C SER A 391 -24.52 -38.21 14.89
N HIS A 392 -23.54 -37.59 15.55
CA HIS A 392 -23.55 -37.56 17.00
C HIS A 392 -24.48 -36.41 17.40
N PRO A 393 -25.71 -36.67 17.88
CA PRO A 393 -26.47 -35.61 18.51
C PRO A 393 -25.60 -35.04 19.65
N PRO A 394 -25.52 -33.71 19.82
CA PRO A 394 -25.00 -33.18 21.07
C PRO A 394 -25.82 -33.82 22.20
N LEU A 395 -25.13 -34.19 23.29
CA LEU A 395 -25.77 -34.75 24.49
C LEU A 395 -27.12 -34.06 24.70
N GLN A 396 -28.17 -34.88 24.67
CA GLN A 396 -29.57 -34.52 24.88
C GLN A 396 -29.61 -33.42 25.94
N ARG A 397 -30.30 -32.30 25.66
CA ARG A 397 -30.38 -31.09 26.50
C ARG A 397 -30.66 -31.46 27.96
N GLN A 398 -29.61 -31.78 28.71
CA GLN A 398 -29.71 -32.18 30.09
C GLN A 398 -29.93 -30.92 30.91
N GLU A 399 -30.86 -31.08 31.84
CA GLU A 399 -31.49 -30.08 32.67
C GLU A 399 -30.48 -29.09 33.26
N LYS A 400 -30.91 -27.83 33.34
CA LYS A 400 -30.38 -26.71 34.14
C LYS A 400 -29.23 -27.15 35.08
N ILE A 401 -27.99 -27.17 34.56
CA ILE A 401 -26.81 -27.47 35.37
C ILE A 401 -26.64 -26.30 36.34
N ARG A 402 -26.98 -26.54 37.62
CA ARG A 402 -26.89 -25.57 38.70
C ARG A 402 -25.45 -25.61 39.20
N PHE A 403 -24.65 -24.61 38.83
CA PHE A 403 -23.31 -24.45 39.41
C PHE A 403 -23.48 -23.92 40.84
N TYR A 404 -23.22 -24.76 41.85
CA TYR A 404 -23.08 -24.30 43.22
C TYR A 404 -21.73 -23.57 43.33
N LEU A 405 -21.77 -22.24 43.42
CA LEU A 405 -20.59 -21.38 43.52
C LEU A 405 -19.77 -21.62 44.80
N ASP A 406 -20.38 -22.27 45.79
CA ASP A 406 -19.84 -22.49 47.12
C ASP A 406 -18.75 -23.58 47.18
N THR A 407 -18.54 -24.33 46.08
CA THR A 407 -17.53 -25.41 46.00
C THR A 407 -16.27 -25.02 45.25
N LEU A 408 -16.16 -23.77 44.77
CA LEU A 408 -14.98 -23.31 44.05
C LEU A 408 -13.87 -22.91 45.04
N PRO A 409 -12.63 -23.44 44.89
CA PRO A 409 -11.54 -23.31 45.86
C PRO A 409 -10.95 -21.89 46.01
N PHE A 410 -11.59 -20.87 45.44
CA PHE A 410 -11.06 -19.51 45.32
C PHE A 410 -11.76 -18.48 46.24
N GLN A 411 -12.61 -18.91 47.17
CA GLN A 411 -13.42 -18.02 48.01
C GLN A 411 -12.90 -17.73 49.43
N THR A 412 -11.66 -18.08 49.78
CA THR A 412 -11.07 -17.62 51.06
C THR A 412 -10.28 -16.32 50.90
N LYS A 413 -11.00 -15.19 50.83
CA LYS A 413 -10.47 -13.93 51.35
C LYS A 413 -10.98 -13.78 52.78
N ILE A 414 -10.12 -14.12 53.74
CA ILE A 414 -10.29 -13.75 55.14
C ILE A 414 -10.02 -12.24 55.21
N TYR A 415 -11.01 -11.50 55.72
CA TYR A 415 -10.93 -10.06 55.97
C TYR A 415 -9.96 -9.72 57.10
#